data_AF-A0A7S1BQB1-F1
#
_entry.id   AF-A0A7S1BQB1-F1
#
_cell.length_a   1.000
_cell.length_b   1.000
_cell.length_c   1.000
_cell.angle_alpha   90.00
_cell.angle_beta   90.00
_cell.angle_gamma   90.00
#
_symmetry.space_group_name_H-M   'P 1'
#
loop_
_entity.id
_entity.type
_entity.pdbx_description
1 polymer ?
#
loop_
_entity_poly.entity_id
_entity_poly.type
_entity_poly.pdbx_seq_one_letter_code
_entity_poly.pdbx_strand_id
1 'polypeptide(L)'
;PPEKTNPKLSKWRGVQPPPIHTTMNTLSGKPYQNLNDLPVTYADISRAQIGNRGGVVRTTCEKSEFLSDIIGANIYLKNEFRQFTGSFKERGARNALLTNLRCKGDTFKKNGAIAASAGNHALALAYH
;
A
#
# COMPACT_ATOMS: atom_id res chain seq x y z
N PRO A 1 19.26 12.50 -31.04
CA PRO A 1 19.28 13.90 -30.54
C PRO A 1 20.22 14.02 -29.33
N PRO A 2 21.14 15.01 -29.28
CA PRO A 2 22.10 15.11 -28.19
C PRO A 2 21.37 15.40 -26.88
N GLU A 3 21.71 14.59 -25.87
CA GLU A 3 21.20 14.63 -24.51
C GLU A 3 21.47 16.02 -23.91
N LYS A 4 20.42 16.83 -23.74
CA LYS A 4 20.52 18.11 -23.03
C LYS A 4 20.74 17.81 -21.55
N THR A 5 21.99 17.65 -21.16
CA THR A 5 22.38 17.43 -19.77
C THR A 5 22.03 18.67 -18.96
N ASN A 6 21.02 18.57 -18.09
CA ASN A 6 20.67 19.63 -17.16
C ASN A 6 21.77 19.71 -16.08
N PRO A 7 22.57 20.80 -16.02
CA PRO A 7 23.72 20.90 -15.13
C PRO A 7 23.35 20.86 -13.64
N LYS A 8 22.08 21.11 -13.28
CA LYS A 8 21.60 21.03 -11.88
C LYS A 8 21.43 19.59 -11.36
N LEU A 9 21.50 18.59 -12.24
CA LEU A 9 21.31 17.17 -11.90
C LEU A 9 22.62 16.44 -11.57
N SER A 10 23.79 17.06 -11.79
CA SER A 10 25.10 16.44 -11.57
C SER A 10 25.30 15.95 -10.14
N LYS A 11 24.76 16.66 -9.14
CA LYS A 11 24.93 16.33 -7.71
C LYS A 11 24.26 15.03 -7.26
N TRP A 12 23.32 14.50 -8.04
CA TRP A 12 22.57 13.28 -7.69
C TRP A 12 22.91 12.08 -8.60
N ARG A 13 23.74 12.28 -9.64
CA ARG A 13 24.21 11.17 -10.48
C ARG A 13 25.19 10.32 -9.67
N GLY A 14 24.86 9.06 -9.43
CA GLY A 14 25.72 8.09 -8.73
C GLY A 14 25.22 7.66 -7.34
N VAL A 15 24.03 8.09 -6.90
CA VAL A 15 23.40 7.48 -5.72
C VAL A 15 22.94 6.08 -6.09
N GLN A 16 23.72 5.07 -5.69
CA GLN A 16 23.31 3.68 -5.90
C GLN A 16 22.02 3.40 -5.10
N PRO A 17 21.06 2.67 -5.68
CA PRO A 17 19.89 2.23 -4.94
C PRO A 17 20.34 1.37 -3.74
N PRO A 18 19.70 1.52 -2.56
CA PRO A 18 20.05 0.72 -1.41
C PRO A 18 19.87 -0.78 -1.73
N PRO A 19 20.70 -1.67 -1.17
CA PRO A 19 20.52 -3.11 -1.31
C PRO A 19 19.12 -3.50 -0.82
N ILE A 20 18.46 -4.37 -1.58
CA ILE A 20 17.13 -4.89 -1.23
C ILE A 20 17.32 -5.82 -0.03
N HIS A 21 17.08 -5.31 1.18
CA HIS A 21 17.05 -6.14 2.38
C HIS A 21 15.74 -6.93 2.41
N THR A 22 15.79 -8.21 2.04
CA THR A 22 14.71 -9.16 2.32
C THR A 22 14.68 -9.40 3.83
N THR A 23 13.92 -8.59 4.57
CA THR A 23 13.68 -8.85 5.99
C THR A 23 12.75 -10.05 6.12
N MET A 24 13.30 -11.15 6.62
CA MET A 24 12.52 -12.33 7.04
C MET A 24 11.69 -11.95 8.28
N ASN A 25 10.46 -11.47 8.07
CA ASN A 25 9.54 -11.23 9.17
C ASN A 25 9.18 -12.56 9.85
N THR A 26 9.41 -12.67 11.16
CA THR A 26 9.08 -13.85 11.95
C THR A 26 8.07 -13.50 13.03
N LEU A 27 7.02 -14.32 13.16
CA LEU A 27 6.30 -14.49 14.42
C LEU A 27 6.73 -15.87 14.92
N SER A 28 7.44 -15.96 16.05
CA SER A 28 8.01 -17.17 16.69
C SER A 28 9.47 -17.56 16.37
N GLY A 29 10.24 -16.74 15.64
CA GLY A 29 11.68 -16.95 15.47
C GLY A 29 12.10 -18.09 14.54
N LYS A 30 11.15 -18.78 13.88
CA LYS A 30 11.43 -19.68 12.74
C LYS A 30 11.13 -18.97 11.42
N PRO A 31 12.03 -19.00 10.43
CA PRO A 31 11.76 -18.44 9.11
C PRO A 31 10.63 -19.22 8.43
N TYR A 32 9.67 -18.51 7.84
CA TYR A 32 8.64 -19.10 6.99
C TYR A 32 9.32 -19.74 5.78
N GLN A 33 9.18 -21.06 5.62
CA GLN A 33 9.82 -21.81 4.54
C GLN A 33 9.01 -21.70 3.23
N ASN A 34 7.68 -21.56 3.32
CA ASN A 34 6.81 -21.35 2.17
C ASN A 34 5.97 -20.07 2.31
N LEU A 35 5.66 -19.42 1.18
CA LEU A 35 4.76 -18.25 1.15
C LEU A 35 3.35 -18.55 1.67
N ASN A 36 2.91 -19.81 1.59
CA ASN A 36 1.62 -20.25 2.09
C ASN A 36 1.57 -20.36 3.63
N ASP A 37 2.73 -20.40 4.29
CA ASP A 37 2.82 -20.48 5.75
C ASP A 37 2.67 -19.09 6.40
N LEU A 38 2.66 -18.02 5.59
CA LEU A 38 2.48 -16.65 6.06
C LEU A 38 1.06 -16.45 6.62
N PRO A 39 0.90 -15.64 7.67
CA PRO A 39 -0.42 -15.35 8.26
C PRO A 39 -1.36 -14.61 7.30
N VAL A 40 -0.82 -14.02 6.24
CA VAL A 40 -1.57 -13.39 5.14
C VAL A 40 -1.05 -13.95 3.84
N THR A 41 -1.93 -14.57 3.08
CA THR A 41 -1.63 -15.22 1.80
C THR A 41 -2.01 -14.35 0.60
N TYR A 42 -1.55 -14.72 -0.59
CA TYR A 42 -2.01 -14.09 -1.83
C TYR A 42 -3.53 -14.14 -2.00
N ALA A 43 -4.17 -15.25 -1.58
CA ALA A 43 -5.61 -15.40 -1.64
C ALA A 43 -6.34 -14.34 -0.79
N ASP A 44 -5.78 -13.94 0.35
CA ASP A 44 -6.31 -12.85 1.19
C ASP A 44 -6.26 -11.51 0.46
N ILE A 45 -5.15 -11.23 -0.23
CA ILE A 45 -4.98 -9.99 -1.01
C ILE A 45 -5.93 -9.96 -2.21
N SER A 46 -6.10 -11.09 -2.90
CA SER A 46 -7.04 -11.21 -4.02
C SER A 46 -8.49 -11.00 -3.58
N ARG A 47 -8.90 -11.60 -2.44
CA ARG A 47 -10.21 -11.37 -1.83
C ARG A 47 -10.41 -9.90 -1.45
N ALA A 48 -9.40 -9.26 -0.85
CA ALA A 48 -9.45 -7.83 -0.51
C ALA A 48 -9.58 -6.94 -1.76
N GLN A 49 -8.91 -7.29 -2.86
CA GLN A 49 -9.03 -6.57 -4.13
C GLN A 49 -10.47 -6.59 -4.65
N ILE A 50 -11.14 -7.74 -4.61
CA ILE A 50 -12.54 -7.89 -5.03
C ILE A 50 -13.46 -7.07 -4.10
N GLY A 51 -13.30 -7.21 -2.77
CA GLY A 51 -14.13 -6.50 -1.80
C GLY A 51 -14.01 -4.97 -1.85
N ASN A 52 -12.86 -4.45 -2.27
CA ASN A 52 -12.60 -3.02 -2.40
C ASN A 52 -13.10 -2.41 -3.72
N ARG A 53 -13.61 -3.22 -4.67
CA ARG A 53 -14.14 -2.71 -5.94
C ARG A 53 -15.36 -1.82 -5.70
N GLY A 54 -15.47 -0.74 -6.49
CA GLY A 54 -16.54 0.26 -6.36
C GLY A 54 -16.49 1.10 -5.09
N GLY A 55 -15.46 0.90 -4.26
CA GLY A 55 -15.42 1.38 -2.90
C GLY A 55 -14.16 2.08 -2.46
N VAL A 56 -13.09 1.88 -3.23
CA VAL A 56 -11.80 2.53 -3.06
C VAL A 56 -11.29 2.86 -4.45
N VAL A 57 -10.69 4.03 -4.62
CA VAL A 57 -10.24 4.50 -5.93
C VAL A 57 -9.07 3.64 -6.43
N ARG A 58 -9.09 3.30 -7.72
CA ARG A 58 -7.91 2.76 -8.41
C ARG A 58 -7.00 3.92 -8.79
N THR A 59 -6.15 4.32 -7.85
CA THR A 59 -5.15 5.39 -8.02
C THR A 59 -4.21 5.11 -9.19
N THR A 60 -3.73 6.18 -9.82
CA THR A 60 -2.76 6.08 -10.92
C THR A 60 -1.40 5.59 -10.43
N CYS A 61 -0.65 4.96 -11.33
CA CYS A 61 0.74 4.57 -11.13
C CYS A 61 1.53 5.18 -12.28
N GLU A 62 2.13 6.33 -12.05
CA GLU A 62 2.71 7.18 -13.09
C GLU A 62 4.23 7.06 -13.06
N LYS A 63 4.86 6.98 -14.24
CA LYS A 63 6.32 7.01 -14.33
C LYS A 63 6.82 8.42 -13.97
N SER A 64 7.84 8.50 -13.13
CA SER A 64 8.55 9.75 -12.86
C SER A 64 9.80 9.79 -13.73
N GLU A 65 9.76 10.57 -14.81
CA GLU A 65 10.94 10.71 -15.70
C GLU A 65 12.13 11.29 -14.93
N PHE A 66 11.90 12.32 -14.11
CA PHE A 66 12.94 12.94 -13.30
C PHE A 66 13.65 11.95 -12.35
N LEU A 67 12.89 11.14 -11.61
CA LEU A 67 13.49 10.14 -10.72
C LEU A 67 14.14 9.01 -11.52
N SER A 68 13.56 8.66 -12.66
CA SER A 68 14.11 7.61 -13.51
C SER A 68 15.48 8.00 -14.08
N ASP A 69 15.63 9.23 -14.52
CA ASP A 69 16.88 9.78 -15.06
C ASP A 69 17.98 9.88 -14.01
N ILE A 70 17.62 10.27 -12.78
CA ILE A 70 18.58 10.42 -11.68
C ILE A 70 19.08 9.04 -11.20
N ILE A 71 18.18 8.07 -11.08
CA ILE A 71 18.50 6.74 -10.53
C ILE A 71 19.04 5.80 -11.62
N GLY A 72 18.79 6.08 -12.90
CA GLY A 72 19.15 5.20 -14.01
C GLY A 72 18.28 3.94 -14.08
N ALA A 73 17.04 4.01 -13.56
CA ALA A 73 16.08 2.90 -13.55
C ALA A 73 14.66 3.43 -13.79
N ASN A 74 13.72 2.59 -14.25
CA ASN A 74 12.33 3.01 -14.42
C ASN A 74 11.63 3.13 -13.06
N ILE A 75 11.36 4.36 -12.61
CA ILE A 75 10.69 4.64 -11.33
C ILE A 75 9.23 5.02 -11.57
N TYR A 76 8.33 4.29 -10.93
CA TYR A 76 6.88 4.54 -10.96
C TYR A 76 6.37 4.95 -9.57
N LEU A 77 5.51 5.95 -9.52
CA LEU A 77 4.92 6.48 -8.31
C LEU A 77 3.45 6.05 -8.21
N LYS A 78 3.14 5.34 -7.13
CA LYS A 78 1.78 4.93 -6.80
C LYS A 78 1.12 6.00 -5.93
N ASN A 79 0.22 6.77 -6.51
CA ASN A 79 -0.31 7.99 -5.91
C ASN A 79 -1.45 7.70 -4.90
N GLU A 80 -1.17 6.98 -3.80
CA GLU A 80 -2.17 6.67 -2.77
C GLU A 80 -2.67 7.88 -1.99
N PHE A 81 -1.96 9.02 -2.04
CA PHE A 81 -2.46 10.28 -1.49
C PHE A 81 -3.69 10.83 -2.25
N ARG A 82 -4.00 10.28 -3.44
CA ARG A 82 -5.23 10.60 -4.20
C ARG A 82 -6.43 9.73 -3.83
N GLN A 83 -6.31 8.86 -2.83
CA GLN A 83 -7.48 8.25 -2.20
C GLN A 83 -8.37 9.32 -1.57
N PHE A 84 -9.66 9.00 -1.34
CA PHE A 84 -10.61 9.98 -0.83
C PHE A 84 -10.19 10.49 0.54
N THR A 85 -9.70 9.60 1.41
CA THR A 85 -9.20 9.99 2.74
C THR A 85 -7.71 10.37 2.73
N GLY A 86 -7.13 10.64 1.55
CA GLY A 86 -5.76 11.13 1.40
C GLY A 86 -4.65 10.11 1.67
N SER A 87 -4.95 8.81 1.80
CA SER A 87 -3.92 7.78 1.98
C SER A 87 -4.40 6.36 1.64
N PHE A 88 -3.46 5.42 1.57
CA PHE A 88 -3.73 4.01 1.31
C PHE A 88 -4.56 3.30 2.40
N LYS A 89 -4.72 3.91 3.59
CA LYS A 89 -5.37 3.26 4.75
C LYS A 89 -6.86 2.95 4.50
N GLU A 90 -7.47 3.65 3.55
CA GLU A 90 -8.82 3.41 3.03
C GLU A 90 -9.04 1.93 2.64
N ARG A 91 -8.06 1.34 1.94
CA ARG A 91 -8.09 -0.07 1.47
C ARG A 91 -8.23 -1.08 2.61
N GLY A 92 -7.48 -0.84 3.69
CA GLY A 92 -7.45 -1.74 4.85
C GLY A 92 -8.69 -1.58 5.72
N ALA A 93 -9.09 -0.33 5.98
CA ALA A 93 -10.28 -0.01 6.77
C ALA A 93 -11.53 -0.65 6.14
N ARG A 94 -11.77 -0.43 4.84
CA ARG A 94 -12.90 -1.02 4.13
C ARG A 94 -12.88 -2.54 4.16
N ASN A 95 -11.73 -3.15 3.86
CA ASN A 95 -11.61 -4.60 3.85
C ASN A 95 -11.89 -5.22 5.24
N ALA A 96 -11.41 -4.59 6.31
CA ALA A 96 -11.66 -5.03 7.68
C ALA A 96 -13.15 -4.94 8.06
N LEU A 97 -13.81 -3.83 7.74
CA LEU A 97 -15.24 -3.64 7.99
C LEU A 97 -16.08 -4.65 7.21
N LEU A 98 -15.85 -4.80 5.91
CA LEU A 98 -16.57 -5.77 5.06
C LEU A 98 -16.35 -7.22 5.51
N THR A 99 -15.14 -7.55 5.95
CA THR A 99 -14.84 -8.90 6.45
C THR A 99 -15.55 -9.18 7.77
N ASN A 100 -15.53 -8.24 8.71
CA ASN A 100 -16.28 -8.39 9.97
C ASN A 100 -17.80 -8.46 9.72
N LEU A 101 -18.34 -7.64 8.81
CA LEU A 101 -19.74 -7.70 8.40
C LEU A 101 -20.10 -9.09 7.84
N ARG A 102 -19.25 -9.68 7.01
CA ARG A 102 -19.47 -11.04 6.46
C ARG A 102 -19.39 -12.13 7.52
N CYS A 103 -18.41 -12.07 8.42
CA CYS A 103 -18.18 -13.13 9.41
C CYS A 103 -19.12 -13.05 10.61
N LYS A 104 -19.56 -11.85 11.01
CA LYS A 104 -20.32 -11.62 12.25
C LYS A 104 -21.74 -11.10 12.01
N GLY A 105 -22.06 -10.65 10.78
CA GLY A 105 -23.41 -10.23 10.40
C GLY A 105 -23.94 -9.08 11.24
N ASP A 106 -25.20 -9.22 11.67
CA ASP A 106 -25.92 -8.15 12.39
C ASP A 106 -25.37 -7.87 13.78
N THR A 107 -24.67 -8.82 14.41
CA THR A 107 -23.99 -8.58 15.69
C THR A 107 -22.91 -7.51 15.56
N PHE A 108 -22.17 -7.49 14.44
CA PHE A 108 -21.16 -6.47 14.17
C PHE A 108 -21.79 -5.12 13.80
N LYS A 109 -22.91 -5.10 13.06
CA LYS A 109 -23.64 -3.85 12.79
C LYS A 109 -24.13 -3.19 14.07
N LYS A 110 -24.62 -3.98 15.03
CA LYS A 110 -25.11 -3.48 16.32
C LYS A 110 -23.97 -2.93 17.19
N ASN A 111 -22.84 -3.64 17.23
CA ASN A 111 -21.70 -3.25 18.08
C ASN A 111 -20.81 -2.18 17.44
N GLY A 112 -20.80 -2.10 16.11
CA GLY A 112 -19.95 -1.20 15.34
C GLY A 112 -18.46 -1.57 15.40
N ALA A 113 -17.63 -0.60 15.01
CA ALA A 113 -16.18 -0.68 15.07
C ALA A 113 -15.62 0.49 15.88
N ILE A 114 -14.55 0.22 16.63
CA ILE A 114 -13.81 1.23 17.39
C ILE A 114 -12.34 1.10 17.01
N ALA A 115 -11.68 2.22 16.73
CA ALA A 115 -10.25 2.28 16.55
C ALA A 115 -9.69 3.54 17.22
N ALA A 116 -8.54 3.41 17.85
CA ALA A 116 -7.77 4.54 18.37
C ALA A 116 -6.73 4.95 17.32
N SER A 117 -6.90 6.12 16.71
CA SER A 117 -5.91 6.68 15.79
C SER A 117 -5.99 8.20 15.73
N ALA A 118 -4.83 8.86 15.66
CA ALA A 118 -4.70 10.31 15.57
C ALA A 118 -4.56 10.84 14.13
N GLY A 119 -4.93 10.06 13.09
CA GLY A 119 -4.70 10.49 11.70
C GLY A 119 -5.35 9.60 10.64
N ASN A 120 -4.62 9.35 9.54
CA ASN A 120 -5.13 8.69 8.33
C ASN A 120 -5.98 7.42 8.54
N HIS A 121 -5.76 6.65 9.61
CA HIS A 121 -6.58 5.47 9.88
C HIS A 121 -7.96 5.84 10.44
N ALA A 122 -8.03 6.85 11.31
CA ALA A 122 -9.31 7.38 11.80
C ALA A 122 -10.15 7.91 10.65
N LEU A 123 -9.54 8.68 9.71
CA LEU A 123 -10.24 9.17 8.52
C LEU A 123 -10.76 8.03 7.64
N ALA A 124 -9.90 7.06 7.32
CA ALA A 124 -10.25 5.89 6.53
C ALA A 124 -11.38 5.06 7.15
N LEU A 125 -11.37 4.88 8.47
CA LEU A 125 -12.39 4.11 9.17
C LEU A 125 -13.70 4.88 9.32
N ALA A 126 -13.66 6.18 9.58
CA ALA A 126 -14.88 7.00 9.71
C ALA A 126 -15.61 7.17 8.37
N TYR A 127 -14.89 7.11 7.24
CA TYR A 127 -15.47 7.24 5.90
C TYR A 127 -16.19 5.97 5.40
N HIS A 128 -15.82 4.79 5.90
CA HIS A 128 -16.30 3.49 5.40
C HIS A 128 -17.21 2.76 6.38
#